data_AF-A0A7S2ALQ4-F1
#
_entry.id   AF-A0A7S2ALQ4-F1
#
_cell.length_a   1.000
_cell.length_b   1.000
_cell.length_c   1.000
_cell.angle_alpha   90.00
_cell.angle_beta   90.00
_cell.angle_gamma   90.00
#
_symmetry.space_group_name_H-M   'P 1'
#
loop_
_entity.id
_entity.type
_entity.pdbx_description
1 polymer ?
#
loop_
_entity_poly.entity_id
_entity_poly.type
_entity_poly.pdbx_seq_one_letter_code
_entity_poly.pdbx_strand_id
1 'polypeptide(L)'
;IAQKILKQLEKYVANPDYAPDKVGNQSKAAKSLCMWTHAMDTYSKVAKEVEPKKAKVAELNVKLSKANAELKEKQDSLREVEDQVASLKKRLKDTNDEKDRFENEAALTKARLQRADILTVG
;
A
#
# COMPACT_ATOMS: atom_id res chain seq x y z
N ILE A 1 8.56 -22.28 25.80
CA ILE A 1 8.61 -23.17 26.98
C ILE A 1 8.15 -24.54 26.52
N ALA A 2 8.84 -25.62 26.91
CA ALA A 2 8.42 -26.97 26.54
C ALA A 2 7.02 -27.28 27.11
N GLN A 3 6.14 -27.89 26.32
CA GLN A 3 4.76 -28.21 26.72
C GLN A 3 4.70 -29.10 27.97
N LYS A 4 5.74 -29.93 28.20
CA LYS A 4 5.90 -30.73 29.42
C LYS A 4 6.03 -29.86 30.68
N ILE A 5 6.82 -28.79 30.61
CA ILE A 5 7.05 -27.86 31.72
C ILE A 5 5.78 -27.06 32.01
N LEU A 6 5.06 -26.61 30.97
CA LEU A 6 3.79 -25.89 31.12
C LEU A 6 2.71 -26.74 31.80
N LYS A 7 2.59 -28.03 31.43
CA LYS A 7 1.67 -28.96 32.10
C LYS A 7 2.01 -29.20 33.56
N GLN A 8 3.30 -29.21 33.91
CA GLN A 8 3.71 -29.30 35.31
C GLN A 8 3.35 -28.02 36.05
N LEU A 9 3.56 -26.86 35.42
CA LEU A 9 3.27 -25.55 35.99
C LEU A 9 1.77 -25.34 36.26
N GLU A 10 0.89 -25.79 35.36
CA GLU A 10 -0.58 -25.72 35.53
C GLU A 10 -1.04 -26.33 36.87
N LYS A 11 -0.42 -27.44 37.29
CA LYS A 11 -0.75 -28.09 38.57
C LYS A 11 -0.46 -27.21 39.78
N TYR A 12 0.62 -26.42 39.70
CA TYR A 12 1.01 -25.50 40.77
C TYR A 12 0.17 -24.22 40.72
N VAL A 13 -0.04 -23.65 39.53
CA VAL A 13 -0.85 -22.44 39.32
C VAL A 13 -2.32 -22.65 39.74
N ALA A 14 -2.86 -23.85 39.57
CA ALA A 14 -4.21 -24.20 40.02
C ALA A 14 -4.33 -24.44 41.53
N ASN A 15 -3.22 -24.55 42.27
CA ASN A 15 -3.24 -24.77 43.70
C ASN A 15 -3.53 -23.45 44.44
N PRO A 16 -4.60 -23.36 45.25
CA PRO A 16 -4.92 -22.17 46.04
C PRO A 16 -3.85 -21.74 47.04
N ASP A 17 -2.95 -22.65 47.45
CA ASP A 17 -1.84 -22.34 48.35
C ASP A 17 -0.64 -21.70 47.63
N TYR A 18 -0.58 -21.83 46.30
CA TYR A 18 0.39 -21.18 45.44
C TYR A 18 -0.16 -19.86 44.86
N ALA A 19 -0.91 -19.13 45.68
CA ALA A 19 -1.36 -17.78 45.36
C ALA A 19 -0.27 -16.76 45.76
N PRO A 20 0.02 -15.73 44.94
CA PRO A 20 1.03 -14.73 45.25
C PRO A 20 0.89 -14.08 46.63
N ASP A 21 -0.35 -13.91 47.11
CA ASP A 21 -0.61 -13.31 48.41
C ASP A 21 -0.31 -14.26 49.57
N LYS A 22 -0.61 -15.56 49.42
CA LYS A 22 -0.24 -16.58 50.43
C LYS A 22 1.26 -16.82 50.48
N VAL A 23 1.90 -16.96 49.33
CA VAL A 23 3.37 -17.11 49.23
C VAL A 23 4.08 -15.86 49.75
N GLY A 24 3.50 -14.68 49.51
CA GLY A 24 4.01 -13.41 50.01
C GLY A 24 4.02 -13.25 51.51
N ASN A 25 3.13 -13.94 52.24
CA ASN A 25 3.14 -13.96 53.69
C ASN A 25 4.39 -14.68 54.25
N GLN A 26 4.97 -15.61 53.50
CA GLN A 26 6.19 -16.32 53.88
C GLN A 26 7.46 -15.66 53.33
N SER A 27 7.45 -15.20 52.08
CA SER A 27 8.62 -14.56 51.48
C SER A 27 8.25 -13.61 50.34
N LYS A 28 8.76 -12.37 50.43
CA LYS A 28 8.62 -11.36 49.38
C LYS A 28 9.32 -11.77 48.07
N ALA A 29 10.50 -12.38 48.16
CA ALA A 29 11.22 -12.87 46.98
C ALA A 29 10.45 -14.03 46.31
N ALA A 30 9.88 -14.93 47.11
CA ALA A 30 9.05 -16.02 46.60
C ALA A 30 7.75 -15.52 45.95
N LYS A 31 7.15 -14.42 46.45
CA LYS A 31 6.00 -13.77 45.82
C LYS A 31 6.29 -13.35 44.38
N SER A 32 7.42 -12.69 44.12
CA SER A 32 7.79 -12.24 42.78
C SER A 32 7.95 -13.40 41.80
N LEU A 33 8.54 -14.51 42.25
CA LEU A 33 8.65 -15.73 41.45
C LEU A 33 7.29 -16.36 41.16
N CYS A 34 6.41 -16.43 42.17
CA CYS A 34 5.03 -16.90 42.00
C CYS A 34 4.27 -16.05 40.98
N MET A 35 4.36 -14.73 41.05
CA MET A 35 3.74 -13.84 40.05
C MET A 35 4.30 -14.08 38.64
N TRP A 36 5.60 -14.27 38.51
CA TRP A 36 6.23 -14.55 37.21
C TRP A 36 5.75 -15.87 36.62
N THR A 37 5.63 -16.94 37.41
CA THR A 37 5.13 -18.23 36.92
C THR A 37 3.67 -18.17 36.50
N HIS A 38 2.81 -17.47 37.25
CA HIS A 38 1.42 -17.18 36.86
C HIS A 38 1.34 -16.38 35.55
N ALA A 39 2.21 -15.38 35.39
CA ALA A 39 2.31 -14.60 34.15
C ALA A 39 2.77 -15.45 32.96
N MET A 40 3.72 -16.37 33.15
CA MET A 40 4.20 -17.27 32.10
C MET A 40 3.12 -18.29 31.66
N ASP A 41 2.32 -18.80 32.60
CA ASP A 41 1.17 -19.67 32.27
C ASP A 41 0.13 -18.91 31.42
N THR A 42 -0.25 -17.71 31.88
CA THR A 42 -1.20 -16.85 31.17
C THR A 42 -0.68 -16.48 29.78
N TYR A 43 0.59 -16.06 29.68
CA TYR A 43 1.24 -15.75 28.41
C TYR A 43 1.21 -16.94 27.46
N SER A 44 1.50 -18.16 27.94
CA SER A 44 1.49 -19.34 27.08
C SER A 44 0.11 -19.67 26.52
N LYS A 45 -0.96 -19.43 27.29
CA LYS A 45 -2.35 -19.64 26.83
C LYS A 45 -2.71 -18.62 25.76
N VAL A 46 -2.45 -17.34 26.03
CA VAL A 46 -2.71 -16.25 25.08
C VAL A 46 -1.86 -16.39 23.81
N ALA A 47 -0.59 -16.76 23.93
CA ALA A 47 0.29 -16.95 22.79
C ALA A 47 -0.25 -18.01 21.81
N LYS A 48 -0.82 -19.11 22.29
CA LYS A 48 -1.44 -20.14 21.42
C LYS A 48 -2.57 -19.58 20.57
N GLU A 49 -3.34 -18.63 21.08
CA GLU A 49 -4.43 -17.99 20.34
C GLU A 49 -3.95 -16.86 19.44
N VAL A 50 -2.88 -16.17 19.83
CA VAL A 50 -2.36 -14.99 19.12
C VAL A 50 -1.42 -15.38 17.98
N GLU A 51 -0.61 -16.43 18.11
CA GLU A 51 0.30 -16.90 17.06
C GLU A 51 -0.40 -17.17 15.71
N PRO A 52 -1.53 -17.91 15.63
CA PRO A 52 -2.22 -18.10 14.35
C PRO A 52 -2.73 -16.77 13.77
N LYS A 53 -3.15 -15.83 14.63
CA LYS A 53 -3.59 -14.50 14.19
C LYS A 53 -2.43 -13.68 13.61
N LYS A 54 -1.26 -13.68 14.28
CA LYS A 54 -0.05 -13.03 13.77
C LYS A 54 0.39 -13.62 12.44
N ALA A 55 0.40 -14.94 12.33
CA ALA A 55 0.72 -15.62 11.07
C ALA A 55 -0.25 -15.21 9.96
N LYS A 56 -1.55 -15.12 10.27
CA LYS A 56 -2.56 -14.68 9.31
C LYS A 56 -2.36 -13.23 8.86
N VAL A 57 -2.06 -12.34 9.81
CA VAL A 57 -1.75 -10.93 9.51
C VAL A 57 -0.52 -10.83 8.61
N ALA A 58 0.54 -11.59 8.89
CA ALA A 58 1.74 -11.62 8.05
C ALA A 58 1.43 -12.11 6.63
N GLU A 59 0.66 -13.19 6.48
CA GLU A 59 0.21 -13.70 5.18
C GLU A 59 -0.58 -12.65 4.39
N LEU A 60 -1.53 -11.97 5.05
CA LEU A 60 -2.35 -10.94 4.41
C LEU A 60 -1.54 -9.71 4.04
N ASN A 61 -0.59 -9.29 4.89
CA ASN A 61 0.31 -8.17 4.58
C ASN A 61 1.20 -8.48 3.35
N VAL A 62 1.68 -9.71 3.21
CA VAL A 62 2.43 -10.12 2.01
C VAL A 62 1.54 -10.06 0.77
N LYS A 63 0.31 -10.57 0.85
CA LYS A 63 -0.66 -10.50 -0.26
C LYS A 63 -1.01 -9.07 -0.64
N LEU A 64 -1.25 -8.22 0.35
CA LEU A 64 -1.58 -6.81 0.17
C LEU A 64 -0.41 -6.03 -0.43
N SER A 65 0.80 -6.28 0.03
CA SER A 65 2.02 -5.68 -0.53
C SER A 65 2.18 -6.04 -2.01
N LYS A 66 1.99 -7.32 -2.36
CA LYS A 66 2.03 -7.78 -3.76
C LYS A 66 0.95 -7.09 -4.62
N ALA A 67 -0.30 -7.08 -4.14
CA ALA A 67 -1.41 -6.45 -4.87
C ALA A 67 -1.18 -4.93 -5.07
N ASN A 68 -0.65 -4.23 -4.07
CA ASN A 68 -0.32 -2.81 -4.18
C ASN A 68 0.84 -2.56 -5.16
N ALA A 69 1.84 -3.45 -5.22
CA ALA A 69 2.91 -3.34 -6.20
C ALA A 69 2.37 -3.51 -7.64
N GLU A 70 1.53 -4.52 -7.87
CA GLU A 70 0.86 -4.73 -9.16
C GLU A 70 -0.03 -3.54 -9.53
N LEU A 71 -0.83 -3.03 -8.59
CA LEU A 71 -1.68 -1.86 -8.80
C LEU A 71 -0.85 -0.63 -9.19
N LYS A 72 0.26 -0.40 -8.49
CA LYS A 72 1.16 0.72 -8.77
C LYS A 72 1.75 0.62 -10.17
N GLU A 73 2.21 -0.55 -10.57
CA GLU A 73 2.71 -0.79 -11.93
C GLU A 73 1.66 -0.42 -12.98
N LYS A 74 0.42 -0.88 -12.81
CA LYS A 74 -0.68 -0.56 -13.75
C LYS A 74 -1.03 0.92 -13.77
N GLN A 75 -1.03 1.58 -12.61
CA GLN A 75 -1.26 3.02 -12.52
C GLN A 75 -0.15 3.83 -13.21
N ASP A 76 1.11 3.43 -13.02
CA ASP A 76 2.26 4.07 -13.65
C ASP A 76 2.21 3.90 -15.19
N SER A 77 1.90 2.69 -15.68
CA SER A 77 1.70 2.44 -17.12
C SER A 77 0.52 3.21 -17.70
N LEU A 78 -0.60 3.31 -16.97
CA LEU A 78 -1.76 4.08 -17.41
C LEU A 78 -1.40 5.56 -17.55
N ARG A 79 -0.70 6.12 -16.56
CA ARG A 79 -0.27 7.52 -16.60
C ARG A 79 0.63 7.81 -17.80
N GLU A 80 1.56 6.92 -18.12
CA GLU A 80 2.41 7.07 -19.30
C GLU A 80 1.59 7.13 -20.60
N VAL A 81 0.60 6.25 -20.75
CA VAL A 81 -0.28 6.25 -21.92
C VAL A 81 -1.13 7.53 -21.97
N GLU A 82 -1.66 7.98 -20.83
CA GLU A 82 -2.42 9.23 -20.75
C GLU A 82 -1.58 10.45 -21.15
N ASP A 83 -0.32 10.51 -20.69
CA ASP A 83 0.64 11.56 -21.04
C ASP A 83 0.95 11.56 -22.55
N GLN A 84 1.16 10.37 -23.14
CA GLN A 84 1.37 10.21 -24.57
C GLN A 84 0.15 10.67 -25.38
N VAL A 85 -1.07 10.28 -24.95
CA VAL A 85 -2.31 10.71 -25.59
C VAL A 85 -2.48 12.22 -25.50
N ALA A 86 -2.19 12.83 -24.37
CA ALA A 86 -2.25 14.28 -24.20
C ALA A 86 -1.26 15.00 -25.14
N SER A 87 -0.03 14.50 -25.24
CA SER A 87 0.99 15.02 -26.15
C SER A 87 0.57 14.92 -27.61
N LEU A 88 0.04 13.76 -28.03
CA LEU A 88 -0.45 13.55 -29.39
C LEU A 88 -1.63 14.46 -29.73
N LYS A 89 -2.59 14.62 -28.80
CA LYS A 89 -3.72 15.54 -28.97
C LYS A 89 -3.23 16.98 -29.14
N LYS A 90 -2.25 17.41 -28.35
CA LYS A 90 -1.65 18.75 -28.47
C LYS A 90 -0.99 18.93 -29.84
N ARG A 91 -0.13 18.00 -30.24
CA ARG A 91 0.54 18.03 -31.56
C ARG A 91 -0.46 18.07 -32.71
N LEU A 92 -1.50 17.25 -32.65
CA LEU A 92 -2.55 17.21 -33.67
C LEU A 92 -3.25 18.57 -33.78
N LYS A 93 -3.56 19.20 -32.64
CA LYS A 93 -4.13 20.54 -32.63
C LYS A 93 -3.18 21.56 -33.24
N ASP A 94 -1.93 21.61 -32.79
CA ASP A 94 -0.94 22.57 -33.27
C ASP A 94 -0.70 22.43 -34.79
N THR A 95 -0.64 21.19 -35.30
CA THR A 95 -0.50 20.92 -36.74
C THR A 95 -1.74 21.31 -37.54
N ASN A 96 -2.95 21.10 -37.00
CA ASN A 96 -4.17 21.54 -37.66
C ASN A 96 -4.25 23.07 -37.70
N ASP A 97 -3.92 23.75 -36.60
CA ASP A 97 -3.89 25.22 -36.54
C ASP A 97 -2.88 25.80 -37.56
N GLU A 98 -1.70 25.17 -37.71
CA GLU A 98 -0.70 25.55 -38.70
C GLU A 98 -1.14 25.27 -40.14
N LYS A 99 -1.78 24.12 -40.38
CA LYS A 99 -2.38 23.78 -41.67
C LYS A 99 -3.42 24.83 -42.08
N ASP A 100 -4.36 25.15 -41.18
CA ASP A 100 -5.42 26.13 -41.43
C ASP A 100 -4.81 27.51 -41.72
N ARG A 101 -3.74 27.88 -41.02
CA ARG A 101 -2.99 29.12 -41.31
C ARG A 101 -2.42 29.11 -42.72
N PHE A 102 -1.74 28.05 -43.14
CA PHE A 102 -1.16 27.97 -44.49
C PHE A 102 -2.23 27.97 -45.59
N GLU A 103 -3.35 27.27 -45.37
CA GLU A 103 -4.48 27.30 -46.31
C GLU A 103 -5.04 28.72 -46.47
N ASN A 104 -5.18 29.46 -45.37
CA ASN A 104 -5.60 30.86 -45.39
C ASN A 104 -4.59 31.79 -46.09
N GLU A 105 -3.30 31.64 -45.82
CA GLU A 105 -2.23 32.42 -46.49
C GLU A 105 -2.17 32.12 -47.99
N ALA A 106 -2.32 30.85 -48.39
CA ALA A 106 -2.36 30.44 -49.79
C ALA A 106 -3.59 31.01 -50.51
N ALA A 107 -4.77 30.93 -49.89
CA ALA A 107 -6.00 31.50 -50.44
C ALA A 107 -5.89 33.03 -50.62
N LEU A 108 -5.33 33.73 -49.63
CA LEU A 108 -5.09 35.17 -49.70
C LEU A 108 -4.12 35.53 -50.83
N THR A 109 -3.03 34.78 -50.98
CA THR A 109 -2.03 35.01 -52.02
C THR A 109 -2.62 34.77 -53.41
N LYS A 110 -3.39 33.69 -53.58
CA LYS A 110 -4.12 33.41 -54.83
C LYS A 110 -5.07 34.56 -55.18
N ALA A 111 -5.84 35.06 -54.22
CA ALA A 111 -6.75 36.19 -54.44
C ALA A 111 -6.00 37.48 -54.81
N ARG A 112 -4.84 37.74 -54.21
CA ARG A 112 -3.98 38.89 -54.56
C ARG A 112 -3.43 38.78 -55.98
N LEU A 113 -2.94 37.60 -56.38
CA LEU A 113 -2.45 37.36 -57.74
C LEU A 113 -3.55 37.56 -58.78
N GLN A 114 -4.75 37.03 -58.54
CA GLN A 114 -5.91 37.23 -59.43
C GLN A 114 -6.26 38.71 -59.61
N ARG A 115 -6.24 39.50 -58.53
CA ARG A 115 -6.50 40.94 -58.59
C ARG A 115 -5.41 41.70 -59.34
N ALA A 116 -4.14 41.33 -59.12
CA ALA A 116 -3.01 41.93 -59.83
C ALA A 116 -3.10 41.67 -61.34
N ASP A 117 -3.44 40.45 -61.75
CA ASP A 117 -3.59 40.06 -63.16
C ASP A 117 -4.65 40.91 -63.87
N ILE A 118 -5.81 41.12 -63.23
CA ILE A 118 -6.88 42.00 -63.75
C ILE A 118 -6.38 43.44 -63.95
N LEU A 119 -5.53 43.95 -63.06
CA LEU A 119 -5.00 45.32 -63.11
C LEU A 119 -3.88 45.51 -64.16
N THR A 120 -3.20 44.43 -64.56
CA THR A 120 -2.09 44.50 -65.53
C THR A 120 -2.50 44.21 -66.97
N VAL A 121 -3.64 43.55 -67.18
CA VAL A 121 -4.14 43.16 -68.51
C VAL A 121 -5.16 44.17 -69.07
N GLY A 122 -5.65 45.10 -68.25
CA GLY A 122 -6.48 46.25 -68.66
C GLY A 122 -5.66 47.52 -68.87
#